data_AF-A0A244E1D4-F1
#
_entry.id   AF-A0A244E1D4-F1
#
_cell.length_a   1.000
_cell.length_b   1.000
_cell.length_c   1.000
_cell.angle_alpha   90.00
_cell.angle_beta   90.00
_cell.angle_gamma   90.00
#
_symmetry.space_group_name_H-M   'P 1'
#
loop_
_entity.id
_entity.type
_entity.pdbx_description
1 polymer ?
#
loop_
_entity_poly.entity_id
_entity_poly.type
_entity_poly.pdbx_seq_one_letter_code
_entity_poly.pdbx_strand_id
1 'polypeptide(L)' 'MDPITSIDRYEPDYAHQCEVCGGTPVVAGMKDGRQVYLATMCGPCLWNEPRAADPATWNDAASS' A
#
# COMPACT_ATOMS: atom_id res chain seq x y z
N MET A 1 -20.64 -6.88 0.19
CA MET A 1 -19.32 -6.31 0.47
C MET A 1 -18.52 -6.58 -0.78
N ASP A 2 -18.35 -5.58 -1.65
CA ASP A 2 -17.51 -5.76 -2.83
C ASP A 2 -16.11 -6.17 -2.35
N PRO A 3 -15.57 -7.28 -2.87
CA PRO A 3 -14.28 -7.75 -2.39
C PRO A 3 -13.22 -6.68 -2.66
N ILE A 4 -12.27 -6.53 -1.72
CA ILE A 4 -11.04 -5.73 -1.85
C ILE A 4 -10.18 -6.21 -3.06
N THR A 5 -10.65 -7.22 -3.82
CA THR A 5 -10.08 -7.77 -5.06
C THR A 5 -10.19 -6.83 -6.26
N SER A 6 -10.11 -5.53 -6.06
CA SER A 6 -10.24 -4.55 -7.15
C SER A 6 -9.28 -3.38 -6.96
N ILE A 7 -8.13 -3.62 -6.34
CA ILE A 7 -7.01 -2.66 -6.33
C ILE A 7 -6.22 -2.90 -7.61
N ASP A 8 -6.10 -1.87 -8.45
CA ASP A 8 -5.28 -1.90 -9.67
C ASP A 8 -3.80 -1.67 -9.35
N ARG A 9 -3.53 -0.77 -8.39
CA ARG A 9 -2.18 -0.44 -7.92
C ARG A 9 -2.16 0.08 -6.50
N TYR A 10 -1.01 -0.06 -5.86
CA TYR A 10 -0.71 0.58 -4.58
C TYR A 10 0.07 1.89 -4.80
N GLU A 11 -0.30 2.92 -4.05
CA GLU A 11 0.36 4.24 -4.03
C GLU A 11 0.77 4.62 -2.60
N PRO A 12 1.90 5.36 -2.43
CA PRO A 12 2.33 5.84 -1.14
C PRO A 12 1.51 7.04 -0.65
N ASP A 13 0.98 6.95 0.56
CA ASP A 13 0.37 8.08 1.26
C ASP A 13 1.31 8.59 2.37
N TYR A 14 1.89 9.77 2.13
CA TYR A 14 2.81 10.44 3.05
C TYR A 14 2.10 11.33 4.09
N ALA A 15 0.79 11.51 3.99
CA ALA A 15 0.03 12.30 4.95
C ALA A 15 -0.24 11.53 6.25
N HIS A 16 -0.10 10.20 6.22
CA HIS A 16 -0.34 9.32 7.35
C HIS A 16 0.93 8.57 7.79
N GLN A 17 0.91 8.09 9.03
CA GLN A 17 1.98 7.33 9.64
C GLN A 17 1.51 5.91 9.96
N CYS A 18 2.43 4.97 9.87
CA CYS A 18 2.20 3.58 10.20
C CYS A 18 1.88 3.43 11.69
N GLU A 19 0.76 2.78 12.01
CA GLU A 19 0.35 2.53 13.40
C GLU A 19 1.31 1.60 14.17
N VAL A 20 2.11 0.80 13.45
CA VAL A 20 3.01 -0.21 14.04
C VAL A 20 4.38 0.37 14.36
N CYS A 21 5.01 1.06 13.40
CA CYS A 21 6.41 1.50 13.53
C CYS A 21 6.57 3.03 13.48
N GLY A 22 5.50 3.80 13.27
CA GLY A 22 5.55 5.25 13.09
C GLY A 22 6.14 5.72 11.76
N GLY A 23 6.51 4.80 10.86
CA GLY A 23 7.09 5.13 9.55
C GLY A 23 6.09 5.73 8.55
N THR A 24 6.61 6.27 7.46
CA THR A 24 5.85 6.82 6.32
C THR A 24 6.57 6.42 5.03
N PRO A 25 5.88 6.21 3.90
CA PRO A 25 4.44 6.31 3.66
C PRO A 25 3.64 5.08 4.09
N VAL A 26 2.33 5.26 4.33
CA VAL A 26 1.37 4.14 4.41
C VAL A 26 0.88 3.73 3.02
N VAL A 27 0.30 2.53 2.90
CA VAL A 27 -0.15 1.98 1.62
C VAL A 27 -1.57 2.43 1.30
N ALA A 28 -1.79 3.08 0.16
CA ALA A 28 -3.12 3.34 -0.39
C ALA A 28 -3.39 2.42 -1.59
N GLY A 29 -4.57 1.83 -1.66
CA GLY A 29 -5.02 1.03 -2.80
C GLY A 29 -5.89 1.85 -3.74
N MET A 30 -5.57 1.82 -5.02
CA MET A 30 -6.20 2.62 -6.07
C MET A 30 -6.98 1.74 -7.03
N LYS A 31 -8.14 2.22 -7.49
CA LYS A 31 -8.93 1.64 -8.57
C LYS A 31 -9.44 2.74 -9.49
N ASP A 32 -9.27 2.61 -10.80
CA ASP A 32 -9.75 3.59 -11.79
C ASP A 32 -9.32 5.04 -11.46
N GLY A 33 -8.10 5.21 -10.93
CA GLY A 33 -7.55 6.50 -10.50
C GLY A 33 -8.14 7.08 -9.20
N ARG A 34 -8.94 6.32 -8.47
CA ARG A 34 -9.53 6.69 -7.18
C ARG A 34 -8.98 5.83 -6.05
N GLN A 35 -8.72 6.45 -4.90
CA GLN A 35 -8.40 5.70 -3.69
C GLN A 35 -9.63 4.92 -3.22
N VAL A 36 -9.50 3.60 -3.17
CA VAL A 36 -10.54 2.68 -2.68
C VAL A 36 -10.16 2.02 -1.36
N TYR A 37 -8.89 2.12 -0.98
CA TYR A 37 -8.35 1.56 0.24
C TYR A 37 -7.26 2.47 0.80
N LEU A 38 -7.22 2.63 2.13
CA LEU A 38 -6.11 3.24 2.85
C LEU A 38 -5.73 2.31 3.98
N ALA A 39 -4.52 1.78 3.93
CA ALA A 39 -3.92 1.06 5.03
C ALA A 39 -3.50 2.03 6.13
N THR A 40 -3.55 1.55 7.36
CA THR A 40 -2.93 2.18 8.53
C THR A 40 -1.45 1.79 8.69
N MET A 41 -0.91 1.01 7.76
CA MET A 41 0.44 0.45 7.81
C MET A 41 1.29 0.83 6.58
N CYS A 42 2.60 0.99 6.80
CA CYS A 42 3.58 1.11 5.73
C CYS A 42 3.84 -0.25 5.07
N GLY A 43 4.46 -0.23 3.89
CA GLY A 43 4.73 -1.44 3.10
C GLY A 43 5.36 -2.59 3.89
N PRO A 44 6.48 -2.37 4.62
CA PRO A 44 7.11 -3.44 5.40
C PRO A 44 6.20 -4.05 6.46
N CYS A 45 5.41 -3.23 7.15
CA CYS A 45 4.50 -3.71 8.19
C CYS A 45 3.27 -4.42 7.60
N LEU A 46 2.77 -3.95 6.46
CA LEU A 46 1.60 -4.55 5.79
C LEU A 46 1.94 -5.92 5.18
N TRP A 47 3.07 -6.04 4.49
CA TRP A 47 3.43 -7.24 3.75
C TRP A 47 4.48 -8.11 4.43
N ASN A 48 5.01 -7.69 5.58
CA ASN A 48 6.14 -8.34 6.25
C ASN A 48 7.35 -8.54 5.31
N GLU A 49 7.57 -7.59 4.41
CA GLU A 49 8.60 -7.61 3.37
C GLU A 49 9.46 -6.35 3.48
N PRO A 50 10.71 -6.44 3.98
CA PRO A 50 11.58 -5.28 4.16
C PRO A 50 11.82 -4.48 2.88
N ARG A 51 11.83 -5.12 1.70
CA ARG A 51 12.00 -4.42 0.41
C ARG A 51 10.85 -3.46 0.10
N ALA A 52 9.67 -3.71 0.67
CA ALA A 52 8.53 -2.82 0.54
C ALA A 52 8.71 -1.49 1.30
N ALA A 53 9.86 -1.23 1.91
CA ALA A 53 10.22 0.11 2.38
C ALA A 53 10.33 1.11 1.20
N ASP A 54 10.62 0.63 -0.01
CA ASP A 54 10.61 1.43 -1.22
C ASP A 54 9.26 1.29 -1.97
N PRO A 55 8.44 2.35 -2.05
CA PRO A 55 7.18 2.34 -2.79
C PRO A 55 7.29 1.97 -4.26
N ALA A 56 8.46 2.13 -4.88
CA ALA A 56 8.68 1.70 -6.26
C ALA A 56 8.48 0.18 -6.45
N THR A 57 8.63 -0.61 -5.38
CA THR A 57 8.56 -2.08 -5.42
C THR A 57 7.15 -2.65 -5.25
N TRP A 58 6.17 -1.84 -4.83
CA TRP A 58 4.86 -2.34 -4.37
C TRP A 58 3.99 -2.97 -5.46
N ASN A 59 4.29 -2.68 -6.73
CA ASN A 59 3.53 -3.14 -7.88
C ASN A 59 4.32 -4.12 -8.76
N ASP A 60 5.54 -4.49 -8.37
CA ASP A 60 6.40 -5.40 -9.14
C ASP A 60 5.86 -6.84 -9.20
N ALA A 61 4.95 -7.20 -8.29
CA ALA A 61 4.35 -8.54 -8.22
C ALA A 61 3.13 -8.76 -9.16
N ALA A 62 2.76 -7.77 -9.99
CA ALA A 62 1.59 -7.87 -10.89
C ALA A 62 1.90 -8.50 -12.27
N SER A 63 3.11 -8.99 -12.51
CA SER A 63 3.50 -9.66 -13.77
C SER A 63 3.70 -11.16 -13.56
N SER A 64 2.62 -11.93 -13.41
CA SER A 64 2.64 -13.40 -13.50
C SER A 64 1.30 -13.93 -13.99
#